data_AF-A0A8H3EVG8-F1
#
_entry.id   AF-A0A8H3EVG8-F1
#
_cell.length_a   1.000
_cell.length_b   1.000
_cell.length_c   1.000
_cell.angle_alpha   90.00
_cell.angle_beta   90.00
_cell.angle_gamma   90.00
#
_symmetry.space_group_name_H-M   'P 1'
#
loop_
_entity.id
_entity.type
_entity.pdbx_description
1 polymer ?
#
loop_
_entity_poly.entity_id
_entity_poly.type
_entity_poly.pdbx_seq_one_letter_code
_entity_poly.pdbx_strand_id
1 'polypeptide(L)'
;MILVNSNAEDAMRQNTSFYDSHTMIAWNGWPSDLCTQSNYPEANEPGGVARFAGFCPNLTASNETANHWVFRTWPIDYCLAIVDPAIEQITETCHLEYAPALLLVVVSMFNAVKCVCILYVLLAFELSQLCTLGDAIASFLKTPDRYTKDLGITTKAGLLSLDGVWKNQDHIMWRPRDISWRHADVYNLILMISKRTLFALLAATIFTADGLYIQTKYGWSITLPALWSLGFGTVNTKELVSFNQPINGEAGLFSNIILGNIGQLALSVFYLANNAVLSCALVADEWNGFATEPKNLRVSAPVGIQRSSYFVSMPLRYGVPIMIVSAIEHWLYSQAVFIIRGIRIDLDGLDDANWTTTGFSFIPSIIAIMVPAFVTLLQLVNAFLRKWPAASAMPLVSTCSAAISANCHRPDQDNDAHLLPVRWGVWGRDQHGREMCSFTTSYLVKRPEDGQELLGIPDGQIAEVSPVARPIMKSIGGAGLWIRGLVTGNGSRGREGNELSVLEQ
;
A
#
# COMPACT_ATOMS: atom_id res chain seq x y z
N MET A 1 10.30 -23.55 34.80
CA MET A 1 10.41 -22.72 36.03
C MET A 1 9.74 -23.47 37.15
N ILE A 2 10.42 -23.67 38.28
CA ILE A 2 9.89 -24.38 39.45
C ILE A 2 9.81 -23.37 40.60
N LEU A 3 8.65 -23.27 41.27
CA LEU A 3 8.49 -22.45 42.48
C LEU A 3 8.64 -23.36 43.70
N VAL A 4 9.40 -22.91 44.70
CA VAL A 4 9.66 -23.69 45.91
C VAL A 4 9.10 -22.97 47.13
N ASN A 5 8.43 -23.72 48.01
CA ASN A 5 8.03 -23.31 49.35
C ASN A 5 8.60 -24.34 50.35
N SER A 6 9.51 -23.89 51.20
CA SER A 6 10.21 -24.66 52.23
C SER A 6 9.33 -25.03 53.44
N ASN A 7 8.24 -24.31 53.72
CA ASN A 7 7.32 -24.61 54.82
C ASN A 7 6.32 -25.74 54.50
N ALA A 8 6.21 -26.16 53.23
CA ALA A 8 5.38 -27.30 52.85
C ALA A 8 5.98 -28.65 53.29
N GLU A 9 7.29 -28.72 53.59
CA GLU A 9 7.95 -29.92 54.09
C GLU A 9 7.39 -30.38 55.45
N ASP A 10 7.00 -29.46 56.33
CA ASP A 10 6.49 -29.79 57.66
C ASP A 10 5.03 -30.26 57.63
N ALA A 11 4.22 -29.78 56.70
CA ALA A 11 2.83 -30.19 56.53
C ALA A 11 2.70 -31.63 55.94
N MET A 12 3.69 -32.06 55.16
CA MET A 12 3.68 -33.39 54.53
C MET A 12 4.08 -34.53 55.48
N ARG A 13 4.76 -34.25 56.60
CA ARG A 13 5.11 -35.26 57.60
C ARG A 13 3.90 -35.86 58.35
N GLN A 14 2.71 -35.26 58.22
CA GLN A 14 1.51 -35.70 58.95
C GLN A 14 0.42 -36.35 58.09
N ASN A 15 0.57 -36.46 56.76
CA ASN A 15 -0.48 -37.06 55.93
C ASN A 15 0.10 -37.92 54.79
N THR A 16 0.15 -39.23 55.02
CA THR A 16 0.49 -40.24 54.03
C THR A 16 -0.67 -40.40 53.03
N SER A 17 -0.62 -39.71 51.89
CA SER A 17 -1.24 -40.15 50.60
C SER A 17 -1.18 -39.09 49.48
N PHE A 18 -0.04 -38.43 49.26
CA PHE A 18 0.21 -37.74 47.98
C PHE A 18 1.67 -37.94 47.59
N TYR A 19 1.87 -38.84 46.62
CA TYR A 19 3.05 -39.21 45.84
C TYR A 19 4.46 -38.75 46.25
N ASP A 20 5.33 -39.77 46.24
CA ASP A 20 6.75 -39.82 46.54
C ASP A 20 7.65 -38.74 45.91
N SER A 21 8.57 -38.26 46.75
CA SER A 21 9.87 -37.65 46.45
C SER A 21 9.90 -36.33 45.64
N HIS A 22 10.37 -35.26 46.29
CA HIS A 22 10.71 -33.95 45.70
C HIS A 22 9.52 -33.27 45.01
N THR A 23 8.69 -32.56 45.78
CA THR A 23 7.58 -31.75 45.24
C THR A 23 8.11 -30.58 44.41
N MET A 24 8.50 -30.86 43.16
CA MET A 24 8.46 -29.92 42.05
C MET A 24 7.01 -29.78 41.65
N ILE A 25 6.41 -28.59 41.82
CA ILE A 25 5.08 -28.32 41.26
C ILE A 25 5.26 -28.05 39.77
N ALA A 26 5.39 -29.12 38.98
CA ALA A 26 5.13 -29.10 37.54
C ALA A 26 3.72 -29.66 37.34
N TRP A 27 2.73 -28.78 37.14
CA TRP A 27 1.36 -29.22 36.95
C TRP A 27 1.16 -29.68 35.51
N ASN A 28 1.05 -30.99 35.33
CA ASN A 28 0.65 -31.62 34.08
C ASN A 28 -0.84 -31.35 33.84
N GLY A 29 -1.12 -30.42 32.93
CA GLY A 29 -2.42 -30.26 32.28
C GLY A 29 -3.02 -28.87 32.44
N TRP A 30 -3.08 -28.13 31.33
CA TRP A 30 -3.85 -26.89 31.10
C TRP A 30 -3.16 -25.55 31.47
N PRO A 31 -3.47 -24.50 30.68
CA PRO A 31 -2.49 -23.60 30.09
C PRO A 31 -2.15 -22.42 31.00
N SER A 32 -0.92 -21.93 30.81
CA SER A 32 -0.32 -20.75 31.43
C SER A 32 -0.24 -20.84 32.95
N ASP A 33 0.86 -20.47 33.59
CA ASP A 33 0.93 -19.21 34.32
C ASP A 33 2.18 -19.34 35.19
N LEU A 34 3.25 -18.58 34.96
CA LEU A 34 4.36 -18.49 35.92
C LEU A 34 5.19 -17.23 35.66
N CYS A 35 4.71 -16.13 36.25
CA CYS A 35 5.44 -15.08 36.96
C CYS A 35 4.68 -13.76 36.86
N THR A 36 3.97 -13.35 37.91
CA THR A 36 4.06 -12.01 38.51
C THR A 36 3.20 -11.94 39.77
N GLN A 37 3.63 -11.11 40.73
CA GLN A 37 2.77 -10.53 41.76
C GLN A 37 1.63 -9.76 41.09
N SER A 38 0.41 -10.28 41.09
CA SER A 38 -0.78 -9.43 40.95
C SER A 38 -1.64 -9.59 42.19
N ASN A 39 -1.59 -8.60 43.08
CA ASN A 39 -2.65 -8.43 44.07
C ASN A 39 -3.92 -8.07 43.31
N TYR A 40 -4.90 -8.99 43.23
CA TYR A 40 -6.28 -8.63 42.90
C TYR A 40 -7.28 -9.34 43.82
N PRO A 41 -8.37 -8.68 44.25
CA PRO A 41 -9.30 -9.17 45.28
C PRO A 41 -10.55 -9.88 44.69
N GLU A 42 -10.48 -10.47 43.50
CA GLU A 42 -11.66 -11.06 42.85
C GLU A 42 -11.44 -12.55 42.53
N ALA A 43 -11.53 -13.38 43.55
CA ALA A 43 -11.65 -14.83 43.43
C ALA A 43 -13.00 -15.30 43.98
N ASN A 44 -14.11 -14.73 43.48
CA ASN A 44 -15.47 -15.08 43.92
C ASN A 44 -16.48 -15.26 42.77
N GLU A 45 -16.04 -15.67 41.58
CA GLU A 45 -16.98 -16.22 40.58
C GLU A 45 -16.67 -17.70 40.24
N PRO A 46 -17.62 -18.62 40.49
CA PRO A 46 -17.45 -20.01 40.11
C PRO A 46 -17.70 -20.17 38.59
N GLY A 47 -16.62 -20.20 37.81
CA GLY A 47 -16.68 -20.56 36.37
C GLY A 47 -15.77 -19.76 35.43
N GLY A 48 -15.07 -18.73 35.90
CA GLY A 48 -14.14 -17.95 35.08
C GLY A 48 -12.79 -18.65 34.92
N VAL A 49 -12.42 -19.03 33.69
CA VAL A 49 -11.06 -19.47 33.36
C VAL A 49 -10.14 -18.24 33.36
N ALA A 50 -9.41 -18.03 34.45
CA ALA A 50 -8.39 -17.01 34.52
C ALA A 50 -7.24 -17.38 33.56
N ARG A 51 -7.05 -16.58 32.50
CA ARG A 51 -5.87 -16.65 31.63
C ARG A 51 -4.81 -15.75 32.24
N PHE A 52 -3.76 -16.29 32.86
CA PHE A 52 -2.57 -15.49 33.12
C PHE A 52 -1.59 -15.71 31.95
N ALA A 53 -0.77 -14.72 31.65
CA ALA A 53 0.25 -14.85 30.61
C ALA A 53 1.39 -13.94 31.02
N GLY A 54 2.39 -14.49 31.68
CA GLY A 54 3.59 -13.77 32.08
C GLY A 54 4.81 -14.65 31.90
N PHE A 55 5.79 -14.21 31.10
CA PHE A 55 7.18 -14.61 31.31
C PHE A 55 7.79 -13.73 32.40
N CYS A 56 8.67 -14.33 33.20
CA CYS A 56 9.70 -13.62 33.96
C CYS A 56 10.76 -13.08 32.98
N PRO A 57 10.85 -11.75 32.74
CA PRO A 57 11.81 -11.19 31.77
C PRO A 57 13.24 -11.13 32.33
N ASN A 58 13.44 -11.40 33.62
CA ASN A 58 14.74 -11.30 34.26
C ASN A 58 14.85 -12.34 35.40
N LEU A 59 15.50 -13.46 35.12
CA LEU A 59 15.59 -14.63 36.00
C LEU A 59 16.41 -14.33 37.26
N THR A 60 17.42 -13.47 37.16
CA THR A 60 18.21 -12.98 38.30
C THR A 60 17.40 -12.08 39.22
N ALA A 61 16.58 -11.17 38.68
CA ALA A 61 15.66 -10.35 39.48
C ALA A 61 14.51 -11.17 40.10
N SER A 62 14.17 -12.32 39.49
CA SER A 62 13.11 -13.21 39.98
C SER A 62 13.46 -13.89 41.30
N ASN A 63 14.74 -14.20 41.55
CA ASN A 63 15.17 -14.74 42.84
C ASN A 63 15.23 -13.68 43.95
N GLU A 64 15.57 -12.43 43.63
CA GLU A 64 15.58 -11.34 44.62
C GLU A 64 14.17 -10.89 45.03
N THR A 65 13.15 -11.15 44.21
CA THR A 65 11.75 -10.74 44.46
C THR A 65 10.81 -11.90 44.80
N ALA A 66 11.24 -13.15 44.65
CA ALA A 66 10.42 -14.35 44.89
C ALA A 66 9.86 -14.42 46.32
N ASN A 67 10.63 -13.99 47.34
CA ASN A 67 10.25 -14.03 48.75
C ASN A 67 8.93 -13.29 49.08
N HIS A 68 8.43 -12.45 48.17
CA HIS A 68 7.17 -11.71 48.32
C HIS A 68 6.03 -12.27 47.47
N TRP A 69 6.25 -13.35 46.73
CA TRP A 69 5.21 -13.95 45.90
C TRP A 69 4.36 -14.91 46.72
N VAL A 70 3.06 -14.88 46.48
CA VAL A 70 2.10 -15.77 47.14
C VAL A 70 1.27 -16.43 46.05
N PHE A 71 1.34 -17.76 45.96
CA PHE A 71 0.49 -18.53 45.06
C PHE A 71 -0.71 -19.08 45.84
N ARG A 72 -1.91 -18.56 45.52
CA ARG A 72 -3.15 -18.74 46.29
C ARG A 72 -3.01 -18.29 47.75
N THR A 73 -2.36 -19.11 48.58
CA THR A 73 -2.16 -18.92 50.03
C THR A 73 -0.75 -19.28 50.49
N TRP A 74 0.11 -19.77 49.61
CA TRP A 74 1.45 -20.25 49.95
C TRP A 74 2.51 -19.23 49.56
N PRO A 75 3.33 -18.73 50.51
CA PRO A 75 4.47 -17.89 50.18
C PRO A 75 5.47 -18.69 49.34
N ILE A 76 6.08 -18.07 48.34
CA ILE A 76 7.12 -18.70 47.54
C ILE A 76 8.45 -18.18 48.06
N ASP A 77 9.38 -19.09 48.35
CA ASP A 77 10.67 -18.72 48.92
C ASP A 77 11.70 -18.42 47.86
N TYR A 78 11.69 -19.12 46.73
CA TYR A 78 12.58 -18.82 45.60
C TYR A 78 12.07 -19.45 44.31
N CYS A 79 12.58 -18.92 43.19
CA CYS A 79 12.26 -19.37 41.85
C CYS A 79 13.45 -20.18 41.28
N LEU A 80 13.29 -21.49 41.17
CA LEU A 80 14.23 -22.33 40.43
C LEU A 80 13.96 -22.16 38.94
N ALA A 81 14.54 -21.12 38.40
CA ALA A 81 14.60 -20.91 36.98
C ALA A 81 16.03 -21.21 36.55
N ILE A 82 16.25 -22.49 36.21
CA ILE A 82 17.54 -22.99 35.79
C ILE A 82 17.80 -22.43 34.39
N VAL A 83 18.73 -21.47 34.28
CA VAL A 83 19.45 -21.26 33.03
C VAL A 83 20.46 -22.40 32.99
N ASP A 84 20.05 -23.53 32.43
CA ASP A 84 20.98 -24.64 32.27
C ASP A 84 21.99 -24.20 31.20
N PRO A 85 23.31 -24.25 31.45
CA PRO A 85 24.32 -23.98 30.43
C PRO A 85 24.13 -24.86 29.18
N ALA A 86 23.55 -26.05 29.32
CA ALA A 86 23.16 -26.91 28.21
C ALA A 86 21.95 -26.36 27.44
N ILE A 87 21.00 -25.69 28.12
CA ILE A 87 19.88 -24.96 27.48
C ILE A 87 20.38 -23.67 26.83
N GLU A 88 21.39 -22.99 27.38
CA GLU A 88 22.06 -21.85 26.75
C GLU A 88 22.74 -22.28 25.43
N GLN A 89 23.36 -23.47 25.40
CA GLN A 89 23.84 -24.11 24.17
C GLN A 89 22.70 -24.52 23.21
N ILE A 90 21.55 -24.97 23.70
CA ILE A 90 20.36 -25.23 22.86
C ILE A 90 19.78 -23.90 22.30
N THR A 91 19.86 -22.79 23.04
CA THR A 91 19.43 -21.47 22.52
C THR A 91 20.31 -20.93 21.41
N GLU A 92 21.51 -21.47 21.20
CA GLU A 92 22.33 -21.22 20.00
C GLU A 92 21.90 -22.06 18.79
N THR A 93 21.04 -23.07 18.96
CA THR A 93 20.52 -23.86 17.85
C THR A 93 19.32 -23.16 17.21
N CYS A 94 19.54 -22.56 16.05
CA CYS A 94 18.48 -21.95 15.25
C CYS A 94 17.56 -23.06 14.70
N HIS A 95 16.35 -23.17 15.24
CA HIS A 95 15.33 -24.08 14.71
C HIS A 95 14.54 -23.40 13.59
N LEU A 96 14.63 -23.96 12.38
CA LEU A 96 13.78 -23.56 11.25
C LEU A 96 12.45 -24.30 11.35
N GLU A 97 11.44 -23.68 11.96
CA GLU A 97 10.07 -24.15 11.87
C GLU A 97 9.38 -23.57 10.63
N TYR A 98 8.91 -24.43 9.74
CA TYR A 98 8.10 -24.03 8.60
C TYR A 98 6.87 -24.92 8.52
N ALA A 99 5.74 -24.35 8.10
CA ALA A 99 4.56 -25.14 7.77
C ALA A 99 4.73 -25.71 6.35
N PRO A 100 4.93 -27.03 6.16
CA PRO A 100 5.22 -27.60 4.84
C PRO A 100 4.10 -27.34 3.84
N ALA A 101 2.84 -27.33 4.30
CA ALA A 101 1.69 -26.97 3.49
C ALA A 101 1.78 -25.55 2.91
N LEU A 102 2.27 -24.57 3.69
CA LEU A 102 2.40 -23.19 3.20
C LEU A 102 3.53 -23.06 2.19
N LEU A 103 4.71 -23.58 2.52
CA LEU A 103 5.91 -23.40 1.69
C LEU A 103 5.85 -24.24 0.40
N LEU A 104 5.50 -25.53 0.52
CA LEU A 104 5.52 -26.45 -0.62
C LEU A 104 4.25 -26.39 -1.46
N VAL A 105 3.07 -26.25 -0.84
CA VAL A 105 1.82 -26.26 -1.62
C VAL A 105 1.47 -24.85 -2.06
N VAL A 106 1.28 -23.92 -1.13
CA VAL A 106 0.77 -22.58 -1.46
C VAL A 106 1.82 -21.79 -2.23
N VAL A 107 2.98 -21.52 -1.63
CA VAL A 107 4.00 -20.64 -2.22
C VAL A 107 4.54 -21.21 -3.54
N SER A 108 4.85 -22.50 -3.59
CA SER A 108 5.40 -23.10 -4.81
C SER A 108 4.37 -23.15 -5.94
N MET A 109 3.09 -23.44 -5.65
CA MET A 109 2.03 -23.42 -6.67
C MET A 109 1.81 -22.02 -7.24
N PHE A 110 1.69 -20.99 -6.40
CA PHE A 110 1.52 -19.60 -6.88
C PHE A 110 2.73 -19.11 -7.67
N ASN A 111 3.95 -19.43 -7.24
CA ASN A 111 5.15 -19.10 -7.99
C ASN A 111 5.24 -19.87 -9.31
N ALA A 112 4.85 -21.15 -9.35
CA ALA A 112 4.80 -21.93 -10.58
C ALA A 112 3.79 -21.35 -11.57
N VAL A 113 2.58 -21.00 -11.13
CA VAL A 113 1.58 -20.30 -11.94
C VAL A 113 2.15 -18.99 -12.48
N LYS A 114 2.80 -18.19 -11.63
CA LYS A 114 3.45 -16.94 -12.05
C LYS A 114 4.53 -17.18 -13.11
N CYS A 115 5.36 -18.20 -12.95
CA CYS A 115 6.38 -18.58 -13.93
C CYS A 115 5.75 -18.99 -15.26
N VAL A 116 4.68 -19.80 -15.24
CA VAL A 116 3.95 -20.21 -16.45
C VAL A 116 3.34 -18.99 -17.15
N CYS A 117 2.74 -18.06 -16.41
CA CYS A 117 2.20 -16.82 -16.98
C CYS A 117 3.31 -15.95 -17.60
N ILE A 118 4.44 -15.78 -16.93
CA ILE A 118 5.58 -15.01 -17.47
C ILE A 118 6.11 -15.67 -18.74
N LEU A 119 6.30 -17.00 -18.72
CA LEU A 119 6.79 -17.74 -19.88
C LEU A 119 5.80 -17.64 -21.05
N TYR A 120 4.50 -17.78 -20.79
CA TYR A 120 3.46 -17.59 -21.79
C TYR A 120 3.54 -16.20 -22.41
N VAL A 121 3.64 -15.14 -21.61
CA VAL A 121 3.76 -13.76 -22.12
C VAL A 121 5.02 -13.59 -22.98
N LEU A 122 6.16 -14.14 -22.56
CA LEU A 122 7.42 -14.05 -23.31
C LEU A 122 7.39 -14.80 -24.64
N LEU A 123 6.69 -15.94 -24.70
CA LEU A 123 6.62 -16.76 -25.91
C LEU A 123 5.49 -16.35 -26.87
N ALA A 124 4.40 -15.79 -26.34
CA ALA A 124 3.21 -15.49 -27.13
C ALA A 124 3.19 -14.07 -27.71
N PHE A 125 3.99 -13.13 -27.19
CA PHE A 125 3.91 -11.74 -27.60
C PHE A 125 5.28 -11.13 -27.96
N GLU A 126 5.46 -10.76 -29.23
CA GLU A 126 6.46 -9.77 -29.65
C GLU A 126 5.91 -8.37 -29.38
N LEU A 127 6.06 -7.88 -28.14
CA LEU A 127 5.38 -6.66 -27.72
C LEU A 127 6.07 -5.40 -28.25
N SER A 128 5.40 -4.64 -29.13
CA SER A 128 5.63 -3.19 -29.24
C SER A 128 5.00 -2.51 -28.03
N GLN A 129 5.74 -2.43 -26.92
CA GLN A 129 5.18 -2.00 -25.65
C GLN A 129 4.93 -0.48 -25.62
N LEU A 130 3.68 -0.06 -25.35
CA LEU A 130 3.36 1.32 -24.98
C LEU A 130 3.63 1.53 -23.48
N CYS A 131 4.89 1.40 -23.06
CA CYS A 131 5.28 1.48 -21.66
C CYS A 131 5.48 2.92 -21.16
N THR A 132 5.80 3.84 -22.05
CA THR A 132 6.04 5.25 -21.70
C THR A 132 5.10 6.18 -22.46
N LEU A 133 5.00 7.42 -21.96
CA LEU A 133 4.34 8.50 -22.69
C LEU A 133 4.96 8.69 -24.09
N GLY A 134 6.29 8.58 -24.20
CA GLY A 134 6.98 8.67 -25.49
C GLY A 134 6.63 7.52 -26.43
N ASP A 135 6.44 6.29 -25.93
CA ASP A 135 5.99 5.17 -26.76
C ASP A 135 4.61 5.44 -27.36
N ALA A 136 3.69 5.99 -26.54
CA ALA A 136 2.36 6.38 -27.00
C ALA A 136 2.43 7.49 -28.06
N ILE A 137 3.17 8.57 -27.80
CA ILE A 137 3.34 9.67 -28.76
C ILE A 137 4.00 9.17 -30.05
N ALA A 138 5.06 8.37 -29.97
CA ALA A 138 5.75 7.82 -31.13
C ALA A 138 4.82 6.92 -31.96
N SER A 139 4.02 6.07 -31.30
CA SER A 139 3.03 5.21 -31.95
C SER A 139 1.97 6.03 -32.69
N PHE A 140 1.36 7.03 -32.04
CA PHE A 140 0.32 7.86 -32.66
C PHE A 140 0.86 8.82 -33.73
N LEU A 141 2.12 9.26 -33.62
CA LEU A 141 2.77 10.03 -34.68
C LEU A 141 3.12 9.15 -35.88
N LYS A 142 3.53 7.89 -35.65
CA LYS A 142 3.82 6.95 -36.74
C LYS A 142 2.54 6.55 -37.48
N THR A 143 1.51 6.21 -36.72
CA THR A 143 0.20 5.77 -37.22
C THR A 143 -0.92 6.56 -36.52
N PRO A 144 -1.33 7.71 -37.06
CA PRO A 144 -2.40 8.53 -36.47
C PRO A 144 -3.72 7.75 -36.40
N ASP A 145 -4.39 7.83 -35.25
CA ASP A 145 -5.63 7.08 -35.00
C ASP A 145 -6.83 7.72 -35.71
N ARG A 146 -7.55 6.92 -36.49
CA ARG A 146 -8.75 7.37 -37.22
C ARG A 146 -9.88 7.85 -36.31
N TYR A 147 -9.99 7.34 -35.07
CA TYR A 147 -11.11 7.65 -34.20
C TYR A 147 -10.96 8.98 -33.46
N THR A 148 -9.74 9.46 -33.28
CA THR A 148 -9.43 10.75 -32.65
C THR A 148 -9.17 11.86 -33.66
N LYS A 149 -9.28 11.53 -34.96
CA LYS A 149 -9.14 12.49 -36.05
C LYS A 149 -10.18 13.60 -35.90
N ASP A 150 -9.76 14.82 -36.21
CA ASP A 150 -10.60 16.04 -36.18
C ASP A 150 -11.14 16.45 -34.79
N LEU A 151 -10.72 15.77 -33.70
CA LEU A 151 -11.01 16.20 -32.33
C LEU A 151 -10.20 17.44 -31.91
N GLY A 152 -9.01 17.62 -32.50
CA GLY A 152 -8.10 18.71 -32.17
C GLY A 152 -7.65 18.67 -30.70
N ILE A 153 -7.48 19.85 -30.11
CA ILE A 153 -7.04 19.99 -28.72
C ILE A 153 -8.05 19.33 -27.78
N THR A 154 -7.61 18.26 -27.14
CA THR A 154 -8.46 17.44 -26.28
C THR A 154 -7.79 17.22 -24.92
N THR A 155 -8.55 17.45 -23.85
CA THR A 155 -8.19 17.02 -22.49
C THR A 155 -8.91 15.72 -22.14
N LYS A 156 -8.43 15.01 -21.12
CA LYS A 156 -9.16 13.85 -20.60
C LYS A 156 -10.57 14.23 -20.11
N ALA A 157 -10.69 15.33 -19.37
CA ALA A 157 -11.98 15.77 -18.83
C ALA A 157 -12.93 16.24 -19.94
N GLY A 158 -12.44 16.88 -21.00
CA GLY A 158 -13.22 17.18 -22.20
C GLY A 158 -13.74 15.90 -22.87
N LEU A 159 -12.89 14.90 -23.07
CA LEU A 159 -13.31 13.62 -23.67
C LEU A 159 -14.38 12.90 -22.83
N LEU A 160 -14.23 12.89 -21.50
CA LEU A 160 -15.20 12.29 -20.57
C LEU A 160 -16.53 13.06 -20.50
N SER A 161 -16.55 14.33 -20.92
CA SER A 161 -17.78 15.12 -20.99
C SER A 161 -18.65 14.77 -22.21
N LEU A 162 -18.11 14.00 -23.16
CA LEU A 162 -18.84 13.57 -24.35
C LEU A 162 -19.64 12.30 -24.08
N ASP A 163 -20.92 12.30 -24.48
CA ASP A 163 -21.84 11.17 -24.35
C ASP A 163 -21.54 10.05 -25.38
N GLY A 164 -20.29 9.56 -25.43
CA GLY A 164 -19.85 8.44 -26.27
C GLY A 164 -19.80 8.71 -27.77
N VAL A 165 -20.19 9.90 -28.22
CA VAL A 165 -20.18 10.30 -29.62
C VAL A 165 -19.00 11.23 -29.89
N TRP A 166 -17.89 10.67 -30.37
CA TRP A 166 -16.71 11.42 -30.81
C TRP A 166 -16.93 11.94 -32.23
N LYS A 167 -17.89 12.85 -32.41
CA LYS A 167 -18.14 13.51 -33.69
C LYS A 167 -17.48 14.89 -33.73
N ASN A 168 -17.19 15.37 -34.95
CA ASN A 168 -16.64 16.69 -35.26
C ASN A 168 -17.14 17.77 -34.29
N GLN A 169 -16.20 18.41 -33.59
CA GLN A 169 -16.52 19.35 -32.52
C GLN A 169 -16.18 20.81 -32.85
N ASP A 170 -16.77 21.64 -32.01
CA ASP A 170 -16.89 23.08 -32.03
C ASP A 170 -15.55 23.84 -31.95
N HIS A 171 -15.65 25.15 -32.14
CA HIS A 171 -14.58 26.11 -31.88
C HIS A 171 -14.41 26.30 -30.37
N ILE A 172 -13.17 26.17 -29.89
CA ILE A 172 -12.81 26.56 -28.52
C ILE A 172 -12.07 27.89 -28.55
N MET A 173 -12.41 28.77 -27.61
CA MET A 173 -11.61 29.97 -27.35
C MET A 173 -10.53 29.60 -26.34
N TRP A 174 -9.29 29.53 -26.80
CA TRP A 174 -8.17 29.16 -25.95
C TRP A 174 -7.98 30.17 -24.82
N ARG A 175 -7.98 29.68 -23.58
CA ARG A 175 -7.67 30.50 -22.41
C ARG A 175 -6.65 29.78 -21.53
N PRO A 176 -5.37 30.22 -21.54
CA PRO A 176 -4.34 29.54 -20.76
C PRO A 176 -4.62 29.72 -19.26
N ARG A 177 -4.51 28.62 -18.50
CA ARG A 177 -4.74 28.59 -17.05
C ARG A 177 -3.62 27.86 -16.33
N ASP A 178 -3.31 28.28 -15.11
CA ASP A 178 -2.42 27.54 -14.23
C ASP A 178 -3.13 26.27 -13.74
N ILE A 179 -2.56 25.11 -14.06
CA ILE A 179 -3.15 23.83 -13.69
C ILE A 179 -2.38 23.27 -12.49
N SER A 180 -3.06 23.13 -11.35
CA SER A 180 -2.50 22.48 -10.17
C SER A 180 -2.28 20.99 -10.42
N TRP A 181 -1.20 20.45 -9.86
CA TRP A 181 -0.82 19.04 -9.96
C TRP A 181 -1.94 18.07 -9.57
N ARG A 182 -2.84 18.49 -8.68
CA ARG A 182 -4.02 17.70 -8.28
C ARG A 182 -4.89 17.23 -9.46
N HIS A 183 -4.92 17.97 -10.56
CA HIS A 183 -5.80 17.65 -11.70
C HIS A 183 -5.24 16.57 -12.63
N ALA A 184 -3.98 16.13 -12.46
CA ALA A 184 -3.37 15.05 -13.25
C ALA A 184 -3.86 13.65 -12.83
N ASP A 185 -5.17 13.49 -12.64
CA ASP A 185 -5.84 12.28 -12.11
C ASP A 185 -5.36 11.81 -10.74
N VAL A 186 -4.52 12.59 -10.06
CA VAL A 186 -4.01 12.24 -8.73
C VAL A 186 -4.97 12.60 -7.61
N TYR A 187 -5.94 13.50 -7.83
CA TYR A 187 -6.81 13.99 -6.74
C TYR A 187 -7.56 12.85 -6.03
N ASN A 188 -8.23 11.97 -6.78
CA ASN A 188 -8.97 10.85 -6.20
C ASN A 188 -8.06 9.86 -5.49
N LEU A 189 -6.86 9.63 -6.04
CA LEU A 189 -5.86 8.73 -5.46
C LEU A 189 -5.27 9.32 -4.18
N ILE A 190 -4.89 10.59 -4.17
CA ILE A 190 -4.42 11.31 -2.98
C ILE A 190 -5.52 11.33 -1.93
N LEU A 191 -6.77 11.64 -2.28
CA LEU A 191 -7.89 11.61 -1.34
C LEU A 191 -8.10 10.21 -0.75
N MET A 192 -7.99 9.16 -1.58
CA MET A 192 -8.05 7.77 -1.11
C MET A 192 -6.91 7.45 -0.14
N ILE A 193 -5.67 7.82 -0.47
CA ILE A 193 -4.49 7.65 0.38
C ILE A 193 -4.68 8.42 1.70
N SER A 194 -5.12 9.68 1.65
CA SER A 194 -5.39 10.50 2.84
C SER A 194 -6.46 9.89 3.74
N LYS A 195 -7.58 9.42 3.17
CA LYS A 195 -8.64 8.74 3.94
C LYS A 195 -8.13 7.45 4.60
N ARG A 196 -7.37 6.63 3.88
CA ARG A 196 -6.79 5.38 4.42
C ARG A 196 -5.74 5.65 5.50
N THR A 197 -4.92 6.67 5.31
CA THR A 197 -3.91 7.10 6.29
C THR A 197 -4.58 7.65 7.55
N LEU A 198 -5.63 8.46 7.40
CA LEU A 198 -6.44 8.93 8.52
C LEU A 198 -7.10 7.77 9.27
N PHE A 199 -7.67 6.80 8.55
CA PHE A 199 -8.23 5.60 9.15
C PHE A 199 -7.18 4.79 9.91
N ALA A 200 -5.97 4.61 9.35
CA ALA A 200 -4.87 3.93 10.01
C ALA A 200 -4.41 4.67 11.28
N LEU A 201 -4.34 6.01 11.23
CA LEU A 201 -4.04 6.85 12.40
C LEU A 201 -5.10 6.67 13.49
N LEU A 202 -6.38 6.69 13.14
CA LEU A 202 -7.48 6.48 14.09
C LEU A 202 -7.40 5.08 14.72
N ALA A 203 -7.24 4.04 13.90
CA ALA A 203 -7.08 2.67 14.40
C ALA A 203 -5.89 2.54 15.34
N ALA A 204 -4.74 3.13 14.97
CA ALA A 204 -3.56 3.14 15.81
C ALA A 204 -3.76 3.86 17.13
N THR A 205 -4.45 5.01 17.14
CA THR A 205 -4.77 5.72 18.38
C THR A 205 -5.65 4.89 19.30
N ILE A 206 -6.62 4.16 18.76
CA ILE A 206 -7.50 3.26 19.51
C ILE A 206 -6.68 2.12 20.11
N PHE A 207 -5.88 1.41 19.31
CA PHE A 207 -5.05 0.30 19.80
C PHE A 207 -4.00 0.76 20.82
N THR A 208 -3.39 1.92 20.62
CA THR A 208 -2.44 2.49 21.58
C THR A 208 -3.15 2.85 22.88
N ALA A 209 -4.33 3.47 22.83
CA ALA A 209 -5.11 3.81 24.02
C ALA A 209 -5.54 2.57 24.81
N ASP A 210 -5.98 1.52 24.12
CA ASP A 210 -6.32 0.23 24.73
C ASP A 210 -5.09 -0.42 25.38
N GLY A 211 -3.96 -0.45 24.68
CA GLY A 211 -2.69 -0.94 25.21
C GLY A 211 -2.24 -0.18 26.47
N LEU A 212 -2.34 1.15 26.46
CA LEU A 212 -2.02 1.99 27.64
C LEU A 212 -2.99 1.74 28.79
N TYR A 213 -4.29 1.58 28.53
CA TYR A 213 -5.28 1.24 29.53
C TYR A 213 -4.96 -0.10 30.20
N ILE A 214 -4.61 -1.11 29.41
CA ILE A 214 -4.17 -2.42 29.91
C ILE A 214 -2.93 -2.26 30.80
N GLN A 215 -1.92 -1.49 30.37
CA GLN A 215 -0.73 -1.24 31.21
C GLN A 215 -1.09 -0.62 32.56
N THR A 216 -1.98 0.39 32.57
CA THR A 216 -2.43 1.01 33.84
C THR A 216 -3.19 0.04 34.73
N LYS A 217 -4.00 -0.85 34.14
CA LYS A 217 -4.76 -1.87 34.88
C LYS A 217 -3.84 -2.85 35.59
N TYR A 218 -2.70 -3.19 34.98
CA TYR A 218 -1.67 -4.03 35.59
C TYR A 218 -0.66 -3.26 36.46
N GLY A 219 -0.87 -1.96 36.70
CA GLY A 219 0.01 -1.14 37.54
C GLY A 219 1.37 -0.83 36.91
N TRP A 220 1.51 -0.96 35.59
CA TRP A 220 2.75 -0.64 34.88
C TRP A 220 2.83 0.85 34.54
N SER A 221 4.06 1.37 34.51
CA SER A 221 4.32 2.77 34.19
C SER A 221 4.11 3.03 32.71
N ILE A 222 3.23 3.99 32.39
CA ILE A 222 2.94 4.48 31.03
C ILE A 222 3.78 5.70 30.64
N THR A 223 4.78 6.07 31.44
CA THR A 223 5.65 7.20 31.12
C THR A 223 6.50 6.91 29.89
N LEU A 224 6.82 7.93 29.08
CA LEU A 224 7.60 7.75 27.86
C LEU A 224 8.95 7.02 28.09
N PRO A 225 9.74 7.31 29.15
CA PRO A 225 10.96 6.56 29.43
C PRO A 225 10.70 5.09 29.75
N ALA A 226 9.59 4.78 30.44
CA ALA A 226 9.21 3.40 30.75
C ALA A 226 8.75 2.63 29.49
N LEU A 227 8.03 3.29 28.58
CA LEU A 227 7.67 2.69 27.29
C LEU A 227 8.90 2.50 26.40
N TRP A 228 9.85 3.43 26.45
CA TRP A 228 11.12 3.29 25.73
C TRP A 228 11.98 2.14 26.26
N SER A 229 11.97 1.91 27.58
CA SER A 229 12.74 0.83 28.19
C SER A 229 12.17 -0.57 27.95
N LEU A 230 10.94 -0.69 27.41
CA LEU A 230 10.41 -1.96 26.90
C LEU A 230 11.23 -2.50 25.72
N GLY A 231 11.92 -1.60 25.00
CA GLY A 231 12.86 -1.87 23.93
C GLY A 231 12.28 -1.67 22.53
N PHE A 232 13.14 -1.77 21.51
CA PHE A 232 12.80 -1.52 20.10
C PHE A 232 12.82 -2.85 19.34
N GLY A 233 11.63 -3.42 19.07
CA GLY A 233 11.52 -4.73 18.42
C GLY A 233 11.96 -5.91 19.30
N THR A 234 11.93 -5.72 20.62
CA THR A 234 12.33 -6.73 21.60
C THR A 234 11.12 -7.46 22.15
N VAL A 235 11.25 -8.77 22.36
CA VAL A 235 10.19 -9.59 22.94
C VAL A 235 9.92 -9.14 24.38
N ASN A 236 8.70 -8.66 24.65
CA ASN A 236 8.27 -8.26 25.98
C ASN A 236 6.88 -8.82 26.29
N THR A 237 6.72 -9.36 27.50
CA THR A 237 5.45 -9.94 27.95
C THR A 237 4.36 -8.92 28.15
N LYS A 238 4.74 -7.66 28.36
CA LYS A 238 3.83 -6.54 28.53
C LYS A 238 3.23 -6.08 27.20
N GLU A 239 3.72 -6.59 26.08
CA GLU A 239 3.35 -6.15 24.73
C GLU A 239 2.89 -7.32 23.82
N LEU A 240 2.20 -8.29 24.41
CA LEU A 240 1.62 -9.42 23.66
C LEU A 240 0.22 -9.06 23.13
N VAL A 241 -0.05 -9.42 21.87
CA VAL A 241 -1.35 -9.20 21.22
C VAL A 241 -2.25 -10.41 21.43
N SER A 242 -3.48 -10.18 21.91
CA SER A 242 -4.50 -11.22 22.08
C SER A 242 -5.88 -10.74 21.60
N PHE A 243 -6.22 -11.09 20.36
CA PHE A 243 -7.53 -10.94 19.74
C PHE A 243 -8.34 -12.25 19.74
N ASN A 244 -8.08 -13.14 20.70
CA ASN A 244 -8.65 -14.48 20.76
C ASN A 244 -8.28 -15.35 19.53
N GLN A 245 -7.14 -15.05 18.89
CA GLN A 245 -6.57 -15.89 17.83
C GLN A 245 -6.07 -17.23 18.39
N PRO A 246 -6.07 -18.32 17.59
CA PRO A 246 -5.42 -19.56 17.98
C PRO A 246 -3.95 -19.32 18.31
N ILE A 247 -3.44 -19.99 19.34
CA ILE A 247 -2.03 -19.90 19.74
C ILE A 247 -1.30 -21.25 19.60
N ASN A 248 -2.04 -22.36 19.54
CA ASN A 248 -1.46 -23.70 19.53
C ASN A 248 -1.43 -24.30 18.11
N GLY A 249 -0.44 -25.15 17.86
CA GLY A 249 -0.33 -25.94 16.63
C GLY A 249 -0.19 -25.11 15.36
N GLU A 250 -0.46 -25.74 14.21
CA GLU A 250 -0.34 -25.10 12.88
C GLU A 250 -1.30 -23.93 12.70
N ALA A 251 -2.52 -24.03 13.23
CA ALA A 251 -3.52 -22.98 13.17
C ALA A 251 -3.07 -21.72 13.92
N GLY A 252 -2.41 -21.88 15.08
CA GLY A 252 -1.84 -20.77 15.83
C GLY A 252 -0.67 -20.13 15.12
N LEU A 253 0.22 -20.94 14.54
CA LEU A 253 1.31 -20.43 13.72
C LEU A 253 0.78 -19.60 12.54
N PHE A 254 -0.19 -20.12 11.78
CA PHE A 254 -0.77 -19.44 10.63
C PHE A 254 -1.46 -18.13 10.99
N SER A 255 -2.32 -18.14 12.01
CA SER A 255 -3.09 -16.96 12.40
C SER A 255 -2.19 -15.81 12.84
N ASN A 256 -1.13 -16.09 13.61
CA ASN A 256 -0.21 -15.06 14.08
C ASN A 256 0.77 -14.60 12.98
N ILE A 257 1.11 -15.45 12.01
CA ILE A 257 1.86 -15.04 10.81
C ILE A 257 1.05 -14.01 10.01
N ILE A 258 -0.23 -14.29 9.74
CA ILE A 258 -1.09 -13.37 9.01
C ILE A 258 -1.24 -12.06 9.79
N LEU A 259 -1.55 -12.16 11.08
CA LEU A 259 -1.72 -10.99 11.94
C LEU A 259 -0.46 -10.12 11.97
N GLY A 260 0.71 -10.74 12.09
CA GLY A 260 1.99 -10.04 12.11
C GLY A 260 2.39 -9.42 10.77
N ASN A 261 1.81 -9.85 9.64
CA ASN A 261 2.21 -9.39 8.30
C ASN A 261 1.10 -8.64 7.54
N ILE A 262 -0.13 -8.58 8.03
CA ILE A 262 -1.23 -7.90 7.32
C ILE A 262 -0.96 -6.41 7.14
N GLY A 263 -0.29 -5.76 8.11
CA GLY A 263 0.13 -4.36 7.94
C GLY A 263 1.26 -4.19 6.94
N GLN A 264 2.13 -5.19 6.75
CA GLN A 264 3.13 -5.18 5.67
C GLN A 264 2.44 -5.13 4.30
N LEU A 265 1.37 -5.92 4.10
CA LEU A 265 0.58 -5.84 2.86
C LEU A 265 -0.03 -4.44 2.67
N ALA A 266 -0.55 -3.84 3.75
CA ALA A 266 -1.09 -2.48 3.69
C ALA A 266 -0.02 -1.45 3.31
N LEU A 267 1.22 -1.58 3.82
CA LEU A 267 2.35 -0.74 3.44
C LEU A 267 2.74 -0.91 1.96
N SER A 268 2.73 -2.15 1.43
CA SER A 268 2.97 -2.37 0.00
C SER A 268 1.90 -1.72 -0.88
N VAL A 269 0.61 -1.80 -0.49
CA VAL A 269 -0.48 -1.10 -1.19
C VAL A 269 -0.31 0.41 -1.11
N PHE A 270 0.12 0.93 0.04
CA PHE A 270 0.44 2.35 0.21
C PHE A 270 1.58 2.79 -0.71
N TYR A 271 2.66 2.00 -0.81
CA TYR A 271 3.76 2.25 -1.74
C TYR A 271 3.27 2.30 -3.20
N LEU A 272 2.48 1.32 -3.65
CA LEU A 272 1.95 1.29 -5.02
C LEU A 272 1.08 2.51 -5.32
N ALA A 273 0.24 2.92 -4.37
CA ALA A 273 -0.59 4.11 -4.51
C ALA A 273 0.25 5.39 -4.61
N ASN A 274 1.28 5.54 -3.77
CA ASN A 274 2.19 6.70 -3.85
C ASN A 274 3.01 6.71 -5.15
N ASN A 275 3.47 5.53 -5.59
CA ASN A 275 4.18 5.39 -6.87
C ASN A 275 3.28 5.80 -8.04
N ALA A 276 2.01 5.41 -8.03
CA ALA A 276 1.03 5.82 -9.04
C ALA A 276 0.77 7.33 -9.04
N VAL A 277 0.59 7.97 -7.87
CA VAL A 277 0.44 9.44 -7.77
C VAL A 277 1.62 10.15 -8.42
N LEU A 278 2.83 9.76 -8.03
CA LEU A 278 4.04 10.41 -8.50
C LEU A 278 4.29 10.15 -9.99
N SER A 279 3.97 8.94 -10.47
CA SER A 279 4.06 8.58 -11.89
C SER A 279 3.13 9.44 -12.74
N CYS A 280 1.84 9.56 -12.37
CA CYS A 280 0.88 10.40 -13.11
C CYS A 280 1.32 11.87 -13.14
N ALA A 281 1.78 12.41 -12.00
CA ALA A 281 2.26 13.78 -11.93
C ALA A 281 3.51 14.01 -12.82
N LEU A 282 4.44 13.05 -12.86
CA LEU A 282 5.65 13.16 -13.69
C LEU A 282 5.36 12.97 -15.18
N VAL A 283 4.40 12.11 -15.55
CA VAL A 283 3.91 11.99 -16.93
C VAL A 283 3.30 13.30 -17.39
N ALA A 284 2.48 13.93 -16.55
CA ALA A 284 1.91 15.25 -16.85
C ALA A 284 3.00 16.34 -16.96
N ASP A 285 4.05 16.26 -16.14
CA ASP A 285 5.20 17.18 -16.22
C ASP A 285 6.00 17.00 -17.53
N GLU A 286 6.24 15.76 -17.94
CA GLU A 286 6.89 15.43 -19.21
C GLU A 286 6.05 15.90 -20.40
N TRP A 287 4.74 15.63 -20.37
CA TRP A 287 3.77 16.11 -21.37
C TRP A 287 3.79 17.62 -21.52
N ASN A 288 3.72 18.34 -20.40
CA ASN A 288 3.74 19.79 -20.38
C ASN A 288 5.04 20.37 -20.94
N GLY A 289 6.15 19.66 -20.77
CA GLY A 289 7.46 20.05 -21.28
C GLY A 289 7.57 20.14 -22.80
N PHE A 290 6.67 19.55 -23.58
CA PHE A 290 6.71 19.56 -25.05
C PHE A 290 6.17 20.83 -25.70
N ALA A 291 5.52 21.71 -24.94
CA ALA A 291 4.98 22.95 -25.49
C ALA A 291 6.02 24.10 -25.50
N THR A 292 7.00 24.04 -24.61
CA THR A 292 8.00 25.11 -24.45
C THR A 292 9.17 24.96 -25.42
N GLU A 293 9.71 23.75 -25.57
CA GLU A 293 10.90 23.48 -26.37
C GLU A 293 10.76 22.15 -27.13
N PRO A 294 11.38 22.01 -28.33
CA PRO A 294 11.44 20.73 -29.04
C PRO A 294 12.21 19.68 -28.24
N LYS A 295 11.63 18.49 -28.06
CA LYS A 295 12.22 17.40 -27.27
C LYS A 295 12.18 16.07 -27.99
N ASN A 296 13.22 15.27 -27.80
CA ASN A 296 13.23 13.87 -28.22
C ASN A 296 12.29 13.06 -27.33
N LEU A 297 11.57 12.11 -27.94
CA LEU A 297 10.71 11.19 -27.22
C LEU A 297 11.53 10.22 -26.37
N ARG A 298 11.05 9.97 -25.14
CA ARG A 298 11.60 8.98 -24.23
C ARG A 298 10.82 7.67 -24.35
N VAL A 299 11.41 6.67 -24.99
CA VAL A 299 10.76 5.43 -25.42
C VAL A 299 11.43 4.20 -24.80
N SER A 300 10.69 3.10 -24.70
CA SER A 300 11.20 1.82 -24.19
C SER A 300 12.23 1.18 -25.14
N ALA A 301 11.99 1.26 -26.46
CA ALA A 301 12.88 0.76 -27.49
C ALA A 301 13.33 1.91 -28.42
N PRO A 302 14.44 2.61 -28.11
CA PRO A 302 14.85 3.80 -28.86
C PRO A 302 15.38 3.45 -30.26
N VAL A 303 15.00 4.29 -31.22
CA VAL A 303 15.51 4.27 -32.59
C VAL A 303 16.16 5.61 -32.90
N GLY A 304 17.38 5.59 -33.44
CA GLY A 304 18.11 6.80 -33.85
C GLY A 304 18.43 7.72 -32.67
N ILE A 305 17.90 8.94 -32.69
CA ILE A 305 18.19 10.02 -31.72
C ILE A 305 17.22 10.05 -30.53
N GLN A 306 16.24 9.15 -30.49
CA GLN A 306 15.30 9.01 -29.38
C GLN A 306 16.03 8.65 -28.08
N ARG A 307 15.44 9.01 -26.93
CA ARG A 307 16.02 8.71 -25.62
C ARG A 307 15.47 7.39 -25.11
N SER A 308 16.35 6.51 -24.63
CA SER A 308 15.90 5.33 -23.88
C SER A 308 15.23 5.75 -22.57
N SER A 309 14.15 5.08 -22.21
CA SER A 309 13.57 5.19 -20.89
C SER A 309 14.42 4.47 -19.85
N TYR A 310 14.22 4.83 -18.59
CA TYR A 310 14.77 4.07 -17.47
C TYR A 310 14.05 2.72 -17.39
N PHE A 311 14.74 1.67 -16.89
CA PHE A 311 14.12 0.37 -16.58
C PHE A 311 12.90 0.52 -15.65
N VAL A 312 12.90 1.56 -14.82
CA VAL A 312 11.75 2.03 -14.03
C VAL A 312 11.18 3.26 -14.74
N SER A 313 9.93 3.26 -15.23
CA SER A 313 9.34 4.37 -16.01
C SER A 313 9.53 5.79 -15.40
N MET A 314 9.74 5.86 -14.08
CA MET A 314 10.03 7.06 -13.31
C MET A 314 11.53 7.41 -13.21
N PRO A 315 11.93 8.69 -13.32
CA PRO A 315 13.31 9.12 -13.06
C PRO A 315 13.83 8.69 -11.68
N LEU A 316 15.09 8.23 -11.62
CA LEU A 316 15.72 7.69 -10.41
C LEU A 316 15.74 8.67 -9.22
N ARG A 317 15.78 9.98 -9.46
CA ARG A 317 15.68 11.02 -8.42
C ARG A 317 14.38 10.99 -7.62
N TYR A 318 13.34 10.35 -8.16
CA TYR A 318 12.06 10.12 -7.50
C TYR A 318 11.88 8.66 -7.10
N GLY A 319 12.25 7.74 -8.00
CA GLY A 319 12.12 6.30 -7.78
C GLY A 319 12.99 5.75 -6.65
N VAL A 320 14.25 6.19 -6.53
CA VAL A 320 15.15 5.69 -5.48
C VAL A 320 14.70 6.16 -4.08
N PRO A 321 14.40 7.45 -3.84
CA PRO A 321 13.92 7.88 -2.52
C PRO A 321 12.64 7.17 -2.06
N ILE A 322 11.65 6.99 -2.94
CA ILE A 322 10.40 6.30 -2.55
C ILE A 322 10.64 4.82 -2.23
N MET A 323 11.56 4.16 -2.93
CA MET A 323 11.95 2.79 -2.61
C MET A 323 12.69 2.69 -1.27
N ILE A 324 13.60 3.62 -0.99
CA ILE A 324 14.31 3.68 0.29
C ILE A 324 13.32 3.89 1.44
N VAL A 325 12.40 4.86 1.31
CA VAL A 325 11.37 5.11 2.33
C VAL A 325 10.51 3.87 2.54
N SER A 326 10.07 3.21 1.46
CA SER A 326 9.29 1.97 1.56
C SER A 326 10.06 0.84 2.26
N ALA A 327 11.35 0.66 1.94
CA ALA A 327 12.19 -0.33 2.60
C ALA A 327 12.33 -0.04 4.11
N ILE A 328 12.54 1.24 4.47
CA ILE A 328 12.60 1.67 5.87
C ILE A 328 11.24 1.46 6.57
N GLU A 329 10.12 1.77 5.92
CA GLU A 329 8.77 1.55 6.47
C GLU A 329 8.52 0.06 6.76
N HIS A 330 8.85 -0.82 5.81
CA HIS A 330 8.72 -2.27 5.98
C HIS A 330 9.62 -2.81 7.11
N TRP A 331 10.85 -2.30 7.20
CA TRP A 331 11.76 -2.64 8.30
C TRP A 331 11.22 -2.14 9.64
N LEU A 332 10.80 -0.88 9.75
CA LEU A 332 10.20 -0.31 10.96
C LEU A 332 8.98 -1.11 11.41
N TYR A 333 8.12 -1.51 10.48
CA TYR A 333 6.96 -2.33 10.81
C TYR A 333 7.35 -3.71 11.35
N SER A 334 8.43 -4.32 10.85
CA SER A 334 8.94 -5.59 11.40
C SER A 334 9.41 -5.49 12.85
N GLN A 335 9.77 -4.27 13.30
CA GLN A 335 10.13 -3.99 14.69
C GLN A 335 8.90 -3.59 15.51
N ALA A 336 7.83 -3.13 14.86
CA ALA A 336 6.57 -2.73 15.48
C ALA A 336 5.68 -3.92 15.81
N VAL A 337 5.61 -4.89 14.91
CA VAL A 337 4.78 -6.08 15.03
C VAL A 337 5.61 -7.28 14.56
N PHE A 338 5.80 -8.25 15.45
CA PHE A 338 6.62 -9.42 15.17
C PHE A 338 6.00 -10.68 15.75
N ILE A 339 6.45 -11.84 15.27
CA ILE A 339 5.93 -13.13 15.69
C ILE A 339 6.81 -13.66 16.81
N ILE A 340 6.20 -14.17 17.87
CA ILE A 340 6.88 -14.80 18.99
C ILE A 340 6.50 -16.28 18.99
N ARG A 341 7.51 -17.15 19.02
CA ARG A 341 7.35 -18.60 19.13
C ARG A 341 7.93 -19.04 20.47
N GLY A 342 7.11 -19.73 21.27
CA GLY A 342 7.56 -20.39 22.48
C GLY A 342 7.58 -21.90 22.28
N ILE A 343 8.77 -22.49 22.45
CA ILE A 343 8.96 -23.94 22.47
C ILE A 343 8.84 -24.41 23.91
N ARG A 344 8.08 -25.48 24.13
CA ARG A 344 7.99 -26.13 25.44
C ARG A 344 8.68 -27.48 25.37
N ILE A 345 9.64 -27.69 26.27
CA ILE A 345 10.39 -28.94 26.38
C ILE A 345 10.02 -29.53 27.74
N ASP A 346 9.52 -30.77 27.74
CA ASP A 346 9.20 -31.51 28.96
C ASP A 346 10.51 -31.92 29.70
N LEU A 347 10.40 -32.29 30.97
CA LEU A 347 11.54 -32.76 31.79
C LEU A 347 12.23 -33.99 31.20
N ASP A 348 11.50 -34.79 30.41
CA ASP A 348 12.01 -35.95 29.68
C ASP A 348 12.70 -35.57 28.35
N GLY A 349 12.76 -34.27 28.00
CA GLY A 349 13.34 -33.77 26.75
C GLY A 349 12.44 -33.96 25.52
N LEU A 350 11.18 -34.32 25.72
CA LEU A 350 10.17 -34.45 24.66
C LEU A 350 9.50 -33.10 24.38
N ASP A 351 9.25 -32.82 23.09
CA ASP A 351 8.52 -31.62 22.68
C ASP A 351 7.08 -31.63 23.22
N ASP A 352 6.73 -30.63 24.04
CA ASP A 352 5.36 -30.33 24.43
C ASP A 352 4.70 -29.37 23.42
N ALA A 353 3.43 -29.02 23.62
CA ALA A 353 2.65 -28.17 22.73
C ALA A 353 3.28 -26.78 22.54
N ASN A 354 3.98 -26.58 21.42
CA ASN A 354 4.49 -25.27 21.03
C ASN A 354 3.36 -24.26 20.82
N TRP A 355 3.63 -23.00 21.16
CA TRP A 355 2.66 -21.92 21.03
C TRP A 355 3.27 -20.73 20.27
N THR A 356 2.43 -20.06 19.49
CA THR A 356 2.79 -18.87 18.72
C THR A 356 1.88 -17.73 19.11
N THR A 357 2.45 -16.55 19.28
CA THR A 357 1.70 -15.30 19.44
C THR A 357 2.31 -14.18 18.60
N THR A 358 1.64 -13.04 18.57
CA THR A 358 2.15 -11.81 17.97
C THR A 358 2.55 -10.84 19.08
N GLY A 359 3.78 -10.35 19.00
CA GLY A 359 4.27 -9.23 19.80
C GLY A 359 4.02 -7.91 19.10
N PHE A 360 3.91 -6.85 19.90
CA PHE A 360 3.82 -5.47 19.47
C PHE A 360 4.90 -4.66 20.21
N SER A 361 5.34 -3.53 19.67
CA SER A 361 6.20 -2.59 20.40
C SER A 361 5.72 -1.16 20.21
N PHE A 362 5.56 -0.39 21.31
CA PHE A 362 4.97 0.96 21.25
C PHE A 362 5.78 1.94 20.38
N ILE A 363 7.09 2.05 20.63
CA ILE A 363 7.93 3.05 19.97
C ILE A 363 8.05 2.83 18.45
N PRO A 364 8.44 1.64 17.96
CA PRO A 364 8.51 1.40 16.52
C PRO A 364 7.14 1.56 15.85
N SER A 365 6.05 1.19 16.52
CA SER A 365 4.69 1.34 15.97
C SER A 365 4.31 2.80 15.72
N ILE A 366 4.56 3.68 16.70
CA ILE A 366 4.32 5.12 16.53
C ILE A 366 5.11 5.63 15.33
N ILE A 367 6.40 5.30 15.24
CA ILE A 367 7.26 5.75 14.13
C ILE A 367 6.76 5.19 12.79
N ALA A 368 6.40 3.90 12.74
CA ALA A 368 5.92 3.22 11.54
C ALA A 368 4.61 3.82 10.99
N ILE A 369 3.80 4.48 11.82
CA ILE A 369 2.58 5.18 11.40
C ILE A 369 2.85 6.64 11.02
N MET A 370 3.79 7.29 11.71
CA MET A 370 4.14 8.69 11.44
C MET A 370 4.81 8.87 10.07
N VAL A 371 5.59 7.90 9.60
CA VAL A 371 6.27 7.99 8.29
C VAL A 371 5.27 8.04 7.11
N PRO A 372 4.30 7.10 6.98
CA PRO A 372 3.25 7.19 5.96
C PRO A 372 2.39 8.46 6.06
N ALA A 373 2.12 8.93 7.28
CA ALA A 373 1.39 10.18 7.50
C ALA A 373 2.17 11.39 6.95
N PHE A 374 3.48 11.44 7.20
CA PHE A 374 4.36 12.47 6.68
C PHE A 374 4.48 12.41 5.14
N VAL A 375 4.65 11.23 4.56
CA VAL A 375 4.67 11.04 3.09
C VAL A 375 3.36 11.53 2.47
N THR A 376 2.22 11.18 3.06
CA THR A 376 0.91 11.63 2.60
C THR A 376 0.76 13.16 2.67
N LEU A 377 1.25 13.77 3.75
CA LEU A 377 1.27 15.24 3.88
C LEU A 377 2.13 15.88 2.79
N LEU A 378 3.32 15.35 2.51
CA LEU A 378 4.18 15.86 1.43
C LEU A 378 3.49 15.76 0.06
N GLN A 379 2.79 14.66 -0.22
CA GLN A 379 2.03 14.51 -1.47
C GLN A 379 0.89 15.52 -1.58
N LEU A 380 0.15 15.76 -0.49
CA LEU A 380 -0.88 16.79 -0.44
C LEU A 380 -0.28 18.18 -0.72
N VAL A 381 0.79 18.54 0.00
CA VAL A 381 1.49 19.82 -0.18
C VAL A 381 1.94 19.98 -1.63
N ASN A 382 2.59 18.95 -2.22
CA ASN A 382 2.99 18.99 -3.62
C ASN A 382 1.80 19.15 -4.57
N ALA A 383 0.71 18.41 -4.35
CA ALA A 383 -0.45 18.47 -5.23
C ALA A 383 -1.15 19.85 -5.23
N PHE A 384 -1.20 20.53 -4.08
CA PHE A 384 -1.85 21.84 -3.96
C PHE A 384 -0.93 23.01 -4.30
N LEU A 385 0.36 22.95 -3.94
CA LEU A 385 1.30 24.06 -4.15
C LEU A 385 1.95 24.05 -5.53
N ARG A 386 2.23 22.88 -6.12
CA ARG A 386 2.80 22.82 -7.46
C ARG A 386 1.74 23.02 -8.53
N LYS A 387 2.08 23.85 -9.51
CA LYS A 387 1.25 24.16 -10.67
C LYS A 387 2.10 24.11 -11.92
N TRP A 388 1.51 23.63 -13.01
CA TRP A 388 2.04 23.87 -14.34
C TRP A 388 1.64 25.26 -14.80
N PRO A 389 2.59 26.07 -15.28
CA PRO A 389 2.31 27.45 -15.64
C PRO A 389 1.42 27.50 -16.88
N ALA A 390 0.48 28.44 -16.89
CA ALA A 390 -0.37 28.77 -18.03
C ALA A 390 0.45 29.03 -19.31
N ALA A 391 1.68 29.55 -19.16
CA ALA A 391 2.63 29.79 -20.24
C ALA A 391 3.02 28.54 -21.04
N SER A 392 2.87 27.36 -20.45
CA SER A 392 3.12 26.10 -21.14
C SER A 392 2.03 25.76 -22.15
N ALA A 393 0.83 26.33 -22.03
CA ALA A 393 -0.27 26.18 -22.97
C ALA A 393 -0.65 24.73 -23.38
N MET A 394 -0.25 23.71 -22.61
CA MET A 394 -0.47 22.30 -22.95
C MET A 394 -1.82 21.80 -22.39
N PRO A 395 -2.64 21.07 -23.17
CA PRO A 395 -3.86 20.46 -22.65
C PRO A 395 -3.53 19.30 -21.70
N LEU A 396 -4.27 19.14 -20.61
CA LEU A 396 -4.05 18.05 -19.68
C LEU A 396 -4.68 16.74 -20.20
N VAL A 397 -3.84 15.85 -20.74
CA VAL A 397 -4.26 14.52 -21.23
C VAL A 397 -4.10 13.42 -20.18
N SER A 398 -3.24 13.63 -19.17
CA SER A 398 -2.88 12.64 -18.16
C SER A 398 -2.41 11.32 -18.82
N THR A 399 -2.97 10.17 -18.45
CA THR A 399 -2.69 8.85 -19.03
C THR A 399 -3.76 8.37 -20.02
N CYS A 400 -4.63 9.27 -20.50
CA CYS A 400 -5.69 8.92 -21.45
C CYS A 400 -5.14 8.79 -22.88
N SER A 401 -5.09 7.56 -23.40
CA SER A 401 -4.59 7.26 -24.75
C SER A 401 -5.35 8.02 -25.85
N ALA A 402 -6.67 8.11 -25.76
CA ALA A 402 -7.49 8.85 -26.71
C ALA A 402 -7.16 10.36 -26.73
N ALA A 403 -6.95 10.97 -25.55
CA ALA A 403 -6.58 12.38 -25.46
C ALA A 403 -5.15 12.64 -25.96
N ILE A 404 -4.20 11.72 -25.69
CA ILE A 404 -2.84 11.78 -26.25
C ILE A 404 -2.91 11.71 -27.78
N SER A 405 -3.63 10.71 -28.30
CA SER A 405 -3.81 10.44 -29.73
C SER A 405 -4.44 11.62 -30.48
N ALA A 406 -5.47 12.25 -29.93
CA ALA A 406 -6.10 13.45 -30.51
C ALA A 406 -5.11 14.61 -30.72
N ASN A 407 -4.10 14.73 -29.85
CA ASN A 407 -3.06 15.75 -29.95
C ASN A 407 -1.89 15.34 -30.86
N CYS A 408 -1.87 14.13 -31.43
CA CYS A 408 -0.79 13.59 -32.27
C CYS A 408 -1.12 13.55 -33.77
N HIS A 409 -2.19 14.23 -34.21
CA HIS A 409 -2.52 14.41 -35.63
C HIS A 409 -1.59 15.40 -36.34
N ARG A 410 -0.37 14.93 -36.63
CA ARG A 410 0.70 15.67 -37.31
C ARG A 410 0.36 16.00 -38.78
N PRO A 411 1.11 16.94 -39.41
CA PRO A 411 1.00 17.17 -40.85
C PRO A 411 1.36 15.92 -41.67
N ASP A 412 0.70 15.73 -42.82
CA ASP A 412 0.93 14.59 -43.73
C ASP A 412 2.38 14.51 -44.25
N GLN A 413 3.06 15.65 -44.32
CA GLN A 413 4.45 15.76 -44.77
C GLN A 413 5.47 15.34 -43.70
N ASP A 414 5.08 15.33 -42.42
CA ASP A 414 5.97 15.12 -41.27
C ASP A 414 6.07 13.63 -40.86
N ASN A 415 6.35 12.74 -41.81
CA ASN A 415 6.26 11.28 -41.58
C ASN A 415 7.23 10.74 -40.52
N ASP A 416 8.36 11.40 -40.36
CA ASP A 416 9.41 11.00 -39.43
C ASP A 416 9.29 11.67 -38.05
N ALA A 417 8.19 12.37 -37.75
CA ALA A 417 7.97 13.05 -36.47
C ALA A 417 8.14 12.12 -35.27
N HIS A 418 7.79 10.84 -35.42
CA HIS A 418 7.93 9.85 -34.37
C HIS A 418 9.39 9.58 -33.97
N LEU A 419 10.39 9.89 -34.82
CA LEU A 419 11.82 9.65 -34.58
C LEU A 419 12.60 10.91 -34.19
N LEU A 420 12.02 12.08 -34.41
CA LEU A 420 12.70 13.39 -34.35
C LEU A 420 12.28 14.19 -33.11
N PRO A 421 12.97 15.30 -32.78
CA PRO A 421 12.54 16.19 -31.70
C PRO A 421 11.22 16.85 -32.10
N VAL A 422 10.19 16.66 -31.27
CA VAL A 422 8.86 17.23 -31.51
C VAL A 422 8.53 18.32 -30.52
N ARG A 423 7.71 19.27 -30.98
CA ARG A 423 7.10 20.30 -30.17
C ARG A 423 5.60 20.26 -30.39
N TRP A 424 4.81 20.47 -29.35
CA TRP A 424 3.37 20.63 -29.46
C TRP A 424 3.00 22.12 -29.59
N GLY A 425 2.05 22.41 -30.48
CA GLY A 425 1.47 23.74 -30.63
C GLY A 425 0.70 23.90 -31.93
N VAL A 426 0.35 25.14 -32.26
CA VAL A 426 -0.35 25.52 -33.49
C VAL A 426 0.57 25.34 -34.67
N TRP A 427 0.19 24.49 -35.63
CA TRP A 427 1.01 24.19 -36.81
C TRP A 427 0.36 24.59 -38.14
N GLY A 428 -0.97 24.65 -38.20
CA GLY A 428 -1.67 24.84 -39.47
C GLY A 428 -3.14 25.21 -39.29
N ARG A 429 -3.85 25.24 -40.41
CA ARG A 429 -5.29 25.49 -40.47
C ARG A 429 -6.01 24.34 -41.14
N ASP A 430 -7.21 24.06 -40.67
CA ASP A 430 -8.10 23.09 -41.29
C ASP A 430 -8.78 23.66 -42.54
N GLN A 431 -9.60 22.84 -43.21
CA GLN A 431 -10.36 23.24 -44.40
C GLN A 431 -11.33 24.41 -44.17
N HIS A 432 -11.71 24.67 -42.93
CA HIS A 432 -12.60 25.76 -42.53
C HIS A 432 -11.84 26.98 -41.99
N GLY A 433 -10.51 27.00 -42.09
CA GLY A 433 -9.65 28.10 -41.65
C GLY A 433 -9.36 28.14 -40.15
N ARG A 434 -9.73 27.10 -39.40
CA ARG A 434 -9.53 26.94 -37.95
C ARG A 434 -8.11 26.49 -37.65
N GLU A 435 -7.49 27.05 -36.63
CA GLU A 435 -6.13 26.69 -36.26
C GLU A 435 -6.07 25.34 -35.54
N MET A 436 -5.14 24.49 -35.98
CA MET A 436 -4.96 23.12 -35.50
C MET A 436 -3.68 23.01 -34.70
N CYS A 437 -3.74 22.28 -33.58
CA CYS A 437 -2.59 21.97 -32.75
C CYS A 437 -2.23 20.49 -32.86
N SER A 438 -0.92 20.21 -32.89
CA SER A 438 -0.41 18.85 -32.82
C SER A 438 1.08 18.84 -32.46
N PHE A 439 1.60 17.66 -32.14
CA PHE A 439 3.03 17.39 -32.17
C PHE A 439 3.57 17.39 -33.59
N THR A 440 4.62 18.15 -33.83
CA THR A 440 5.33 18.15 -35.12
C THR A 440 6.79 18.58 -34.94
N THR A 441 7.60 18.27 -35.93
CA THR A 441 9.01 18.67 -36.07
C THR A 441 9.17 20.07 -36.67
N SER A 442 8.07 20.67 -37.14
CA SER A 442 8.10 21.96 -37.82
C SER A 442 8.61 23.08 -36.91
N TYR A 443 9.55 23.87 -37.43
CA TYR A 443 10.05 25.07 -36.76
C TYR A 443 9.01 26.20 -36.72
N LEU A 444 7.92 26.09 -37.49
CA LEU A 444 6.84 27.08 -37.56
C LEU A 444 5.82 26.92 -36.44
N VAL A 445 5.94 25.89 -35.59
CA VAL A 445 5.03 25.67 -34.47
C VAL A 445 5.07 26.86 -33.51
N LYS A 446 3.89 27.43 -33.27
CA LYS A 446 3.70 28.51 -32.30
C LYS A 446 2.88 28.01 -31.12
N ARG A 447 3.13 28.59 -29.96
CA ARG A 447 2.26 28.38 -28.80
C ARG A 447 0.87 28.99 -29.08
N PRO A 448 -0.21 28.38 -28.58
CA PRO A 448 -1.51 29.02 -28.57
C PRO A 448 -1.51 30.34 -27.77
N GLU A 449 -2.20 31.36 -28.29
CA GLU A 449 -2.38 32.68 -27.68
C GLU A 449 -3.76 32.81 -27.02
N ASP A 450 -3.86 33.64 -25.97
CA ASP A 450 -5.13 33.87 -25.28
C ASP A 450 -6.17 34.49 -26.22
N GLY A 451 -7.38 33.91 -26.24
CA GLY A 451 -8.47 34.30 -27.13
C GLY A 451 -8.41 33.70 -28.54
N GLN A 452 -7.40 32.91 -28.87
CA GLN A 452 -7.27 32.26 -30.19
C GLN A 452 -8.34 31.16 -30.37
N GLU A 453 -8.96 31.12 -31.56
CA GLU A 453 -9.93 30.07 -31.90
C GLU A 453 -9.21 28.83 -32.43
N LEU A 454 -9.38 27.72 -31.72
CA LEU A 454 -8.73 26.45 -32.02
C LEU A 454 -9.75 25.35 -32.25
N LEU A 455 -9.39 24.37 -33.08
CA LEU A 455 -10.10 23.10 -33.14
C LEU A 455 -9.86 22.32 -31.84
N GLY A 456 -10.92 21.97 -31.13
CA GLY A 456 -10.79 21.25 -29.86
C GLY A 456 -12.11 20.91 -29.19
N ILE A 457 -12.03 20.15 -28.09
CA ILE A 457 -13.16 19.85 -27.22
C ILE A 457 -13.14 20.83 -26.04
N PRO A 458 -14.23 21.57 -25.77
CA PRO A 458 -14.27 22.50 -24.64
C PRO A 458 -14.23 21.74 -23.31
N ASP A 459 -13.42 22.23 -22.39
CA ASP A 459 -13.38 21.80 -21.00
C ASP A 459 -12.99 23.00 -20.14
N GLY A 460 -13.51 23.08 -18.92
CA GLY A 460 -13.24 24.13 -17.96
C GLY A 460 -11.75 24.27 -17.58
N GLN A 461 -10.89 23.34 -18.01
CA GLN A 461 -9.44 23.43 -17.88
C GLN A 461 -8.75 24.24 -19.00
N ILE A 462 -9.33 24.32 -20.19
CA ILE A 462 -8.68 24.85 -21.41
C ILE A 462 -9.46 25.98 -22.12
N ALA A 463 -10.79 26.06 -21.98
CA ALA A 463 -11.60 27.02 -22.74
C ALA A 463 -13.04 27.20 -22.23
N GLU A 464 -13.69 28.28 -22.67
CA GLU A 464 -15.15 28.44 -22.67
C GLU A 464 -15.67 28.28 -24.12
N VAL A 465 -16.92 27.81 -24.29
CA VAL A 465 -17.58 27.73 -25.60
C VAL A 465 -17.71 29.15 -26.18
N SER A 466 -17.29 29.35 -27.44
CA SER A 466 -17.41 30.66 -28.10
C SER A 466 -18.87 31.13 -28.08
N PRO A 467 -19.16 32.40 -27.74
CA PRO A 467 -20.53 32.89 -27.66
C PRO A 467 -21.28 32.93 -29.01
N VAL A 468 -20.59 32.70 -30.13
CA VAL A 468 -21.14 32.82 -31.49
C VAL A 468 -21.92 31.58 -31.95
N ALA A 469 -21.89 30.47 -31.22
CA ALA A 469 -22.74 29.30 -31.49
C ALA A 469 -23.68 28.99 -30.31
N ARG A 470 -24.99 29.23 -30.48
CA ARG A 470 -26.05 28.68 -29.62
C ARG A 470 -27.37 28.53 -30.40
N PRO A 471 -28.20 27.50 -30.11
CA PRO A 471 -28.96 27.48 -28.86
C PRO A 471 -29.02 26.14 -28.09
N ILE A 472 -28.94 26.30 -26.76
CA ILE A 472 -29.75 25.68 -25.68
C ILE A 472 -29.95 24.15 -25.65
N MET A 473 -29.38 23.51 -24.62
CA MET A 473 -30.19 22.74 -23.67
C MET A 473 -29.70 22.93 -22.23
N LYS A 474 -30.50 23.66 -21.44
CA LYS A 474 -30.43 23.66 -19.97
C LYS A 474 -31.44 22.62 -19.48
N SER A 475 -31.01 21.70 -18.63
CA SER A 475 -31.84 20.94 -17.67
C SER A 475 -30.91 20.53 -16.53
N ILE A 476 -30.76 21.33 -15.48
CA ILE A 476 -31.47 21.22 -14.20
C ILE A 476 -31.46 19.79 -13.62
N GLY A 477 -30.64 19.63 -12.58
CA GLY A 477 -31.02 18.98 -11.31
C GLY A 477 -30.99 17.46 -11.22
N GLY A 478 -30.20 16.93 -10.29
CA GLY A 478 -30.43 15.57 -9.78
C GLY A 478 -29.20 14.94 -9.15
N ALA A 479 -29.10 15.06 -7.84
CA ALA A 479 -28.24 14.20 -7.03
C ALA A 479 -28.60 12.72 -7.22
N GLY A 480 -27.59 11.86 -7.22
CA GLY A 480 -27.70 10.44 -6.89
C GLY A 480 -28.06 9.50 -8.04
N LEU A 481 -27.11 8.65 -8.44
CA LEU A 481 -27.38 7.22 -8.58
C LEU A 481 -26.06 6.44 -8.65
N TRP A 482 -25.64 5.94 -7.48
CA TRP A 482 -24.77 4.77 -7.37
C TRP A 482 -25.67 3.53 -7.31
N ILE A 483 -25.26 2.45 -7.99
CA ILE A 483 -25.74 1.05 -7.86
C ILE A 483 -27.07 0.71 -8.55
N ARG A 484 -27.00 0.01 -9.69
CA ARG A 484 -27.61 -1.32 -9.94
C ARG A 484 -27.42 -1.78 -11.38
N GLY A 485 -27.07 -3.06 -11.56
CA GLY A 485 -27.11 -3.71 -12.87
C GLY A 485 -26.47 -5.09 -12.99
N LEU A 486 -26.41 -5.90 -11.91
CA LEU A 486 -26.14 -7.33 -12.00
C LEU A 486 -27.39 -8.08 -11.53
N VAL A 487 -27.75 -9.13 -12.28
CA VAL A 487 -28.89 -10.05 -12.11
C VAL A 487 -30.22 -9.57 -12.68
N THR A 488 -30.50 -9.94 -13.94
CA THR A 488 -31.53 -10.94 -14.29
C THR A 488 -31.31 -11.43 -15.72
N GLY A 489 -31.12 -12.75 -15.86
CA GLY A 489 -31.27 -13.41 -17.15
C GLY A 489 -32.75 -13.72 -17.38
N ASN A 490 -33.27 -13.38 -18.56
CA ASN A 490 -34.10 -14.29 -19.35
C ASN A 490 -34.26 -13.78 -20.78
N GLY A 491 -34.11 -14.70 -21.74
CA GLY A 491 -33.99 -14.39 -23.15
C GLY A 491 -35.28 -13.96 -23.85
N SER A 492 -35.11 -13.24 -24.95
CA SER A 492 -35.86 -13.48 -26.19
C SER A 492 -35.14 -12.82 -27.37
N ARG A 493 -35.11 -13.57 -28.48
CA ARG A 493 -34.45 -13.29 -29.75
C ARG A 493 -35.00 -12.05 -30.46
N GLY A 494 -34.12 -11.28 -31.07
CA GLY A 494 -34.41 -10.34 -32.16
C GLY A 494 -33.12 -9.88 -32.83
N ARG A 495 -32.82 -10.43 -34.02
CA ARG A 495 -31.67 -10.13 -34.87
C ARG A 495 -31.60 -8.63 -35.23
N GLU A 496 -30.40 -8.05 -35.23
CA GLU A 496 -29.69 -7.57 -36.45
C GLU A 496 -28.40 -6.79 -36.09
N GLY A 497 -27.28 -7.24 -36.69
CA GLY A 497 -26.20 -6.41 -37.23
C GLY A 497 -25.33 -5.54 -36.31
N ASN A 498 -24.18 -6.07 -35.91
CA ASN A 498 -22.83 -5.47 -36.08
C ASN A 498 -21.89 -5.92 -34.96
N GLU A 499 -21.18 -7.03 -35.18
CA GLU A 499 -19.99 -7.39 -34.42
C GLU A 499 -18.84 -6.47 -34.87
N LEU A 500 -18.56 -5.43 -34.08
CA LEU A 500 -17.28 -4.77 -34.04
C LEU A 500 -16.57 -5.30 -32.80
N SER A 501 -15.65 -6.23 -33.06
CA SER A 501 -14.76 -6.82 -32.08
C SER A 501 -13.94 -5.73 -31.38
N VAL A 502 -14.16 -5.68 -30.07
CA VAL A 502 -13.35 -5.05 -29.03
C VAL A 502 -11.87 -5.40 -29.22
N LEU A 503 -11.03 -4.39 -29.40
CA LEU A 503 -9.61 -4.46 -29.10
C LEU A 503 -9.36 -3.52 -27.92
N GLU A 504 -9.48 -4.10 -26.73
CA GLU A 504 -8.80 -3.63 -25.53
C GLU A 504 -7.30 -3.94 -25.70
N GLN A 505 -6.46 -2.92 -25.62
CA GLN A 505 -5.10 -2.98 -25.11
C GLN A 505 -4.77 -1.67 -24.39
#